data_AF-M0DWW8-F1
#
_entry.id   AF-M0DWW8-F1
#
_cell.length_a   1.000
_cell.length_b   1.000
_cell.length_c   1.000
_cell.angle_alpha   90.00
_cell.angle_beta   90.00
_cell.angle_gamma   90.00
#
_symmetry.space_group_name_H-M   'P 1'
#
loop_
_entity.id
_entity.type
_entity.pdbx_description
1 polymer ?
#
loop_
_entity_poly.entity_id
_entity_poly.type
_entity_poly.pdbx_seq_one_letter_code
_entity_poly.pdbx_strand_id
1 'polypeptide(L)'
;MIAITVVISAAAGTLVLQIVGDQTAEMEETEVDAEFTVSYNADSVEVTHTGGDAVPADELLIDGDVRESQRWGEYGEVTPGDSVTVDAAGSNRTIVVVHSGAYGGEEVLLRSEE
;
A
#
# COMPACT_ATOMS: atom_id res chain seq x y z
N MET A 1 45.66 36.75 38.21
CA MET A 1 44.39 36.02 38.04
C MET A 1 43.52 36.86 37.12
N ILE A 2 43.17 36.34 35.93
CA ILE A 2 42.18 36.95 35.02
C ILE A 2 41.28 35.80 34.57
N ALA A 3 39.98 35.94 34.83
CA ALA A 3 38.94 35.03 34.39
C ALA A 3 38.43 35.52 33.04
N ILE A 4 38.42 34.65 32.03
CA ILE A 4 37.82 34.96 30.72
C ILE A 4 36.59 34.06 30.58
N THR A 5 35.43 34.67 30.73
CA THR A 5 34.12 34.06 30.50
C THR A 5 33.89 33.98 28.99
N VAL A 6 33.89 32.76 28.45
CA VAL A 6 33.49 32.51 27.06
C VAL A 6 31.96 32.48 27.01
N VAL A 7 31.38 33.45 26.30
CA VAL A 7 29.94 33.50 26.01
C VAL A 7 29.72 32.76 24.69
N ILE A 8 29.17 31.55 24.77
CA ILE A 8 28.83 30.74 23.61
C ILE A 8 27.60 31.38 22.95
N SER A 9 27.82 32.04 21.81
CA SER A 9 26.72 32.56 20.98
C SER A 9 26.17 31.42 20.15
N ALA A 10 25.00 30.89 20.54
CA ALA A 10 24.21 30.03 19.68
C ALA A 10 23.65 30.88 18.53
N ALA A 11 24.40 30.99 17.44
CA ALA A 11 23.82 31.38 16.17
C ALA A 11 22.95 30.20 15.71
N ALA A 12 21.66 30.30 16.00
CA ALA A 12 20.63 29.42 15.45
C ALA A 12 20.62 29.61 13.93
N GLY A 13 21.27 28.69 13.22
CA GLY A 13 21.05 28.50 11.80
C GLY A 13 19.68 27.87 11.61
N THR A 14 18.68 28.69 11.29
CA THR A 14 17.34 28.26 10.91
C THR A 14 17.44 27.37 9.67
N LEU A 15 17.38 26.05 9.85
CA LEU A 15 17.09 25.14 8.75
C LEU A 15 15.61 25.32 8.40
N VAL A 16 15.35 26.04 7.31
CA VAL A 16 14.01 26.21 6.78
C VAL A 16 13.61 24.92 6.09
N LEU A 17 12.77 24.14 6.78
CA LEU A 17 11.58 23.44 6.29
C LEU A 17 11.57 23.02 4.81
N GLN A 18 11.66 21.71 4.56
CA GLN A 18 10.79 20.91 3.66
C GLN A 18 11.48 19.59 3.26
N ILE A 19 11.71 18.72 4.25
CA ILE A 19 11.39 17.30 4.04
C ILE A 19 10.12 17.10 4.83
N VAL A 20 9.01 17.25 4.11
CA VAL A 20 7.75 16.66 4.53
C VAL A 20 8.09 15.19 4.74
N GLY A 21 7.93 14.73 5.98
CA GLY A 21 8.03 13.33 6.29
C GLY A 21 7.06 12.57 5.40
N ASP A 22 7.63 11.78 4.51
CA ASP A 22 7.05 10.49 4.27
C ASP A 22 7.89 9.51 5.09
N GLN A 23 7.40 9.28 6.30
CA GLN A 23 7.79 8.15 7.12
C GLN A 23 7.23 6.90 6.43
N THR A 24 7.74 6.54 5.25
CA THR A 24 7.62 5.18 4.77
C THR A 24 8.70 4.42 5.51
N ALA A 25 8.29 3.88 6.65
CA ALA A 25 9.06 2.91 7.39
C ALA A 25 9.61 1.89 6.40
N GLU A 26 10.93 1.80 6.34
CA GLU A 26 11.67 0.67 5.81
C GLU A 26 11.31 -0.54 6.72
N MET A 27 10.11 -1.07 6.57
CA MET A 27 9.73 -2.37 7.08
C MET A 27 10.39 -3.37 6.13
N GLU A 28 11.17 -4.31 6.66
CA GLU A 28 11.76 -5.39 5.86
C GLU A 28 10.65 -6.05 5.03
N GLU A 29 10.61 -5.67 3.74
CA GLU A 29 9.61 -6.05 2.76
C GLU A 29 9.86 -7.53 2.48
N THR A 30 8.98 -8.42 2.93
CA THR A 30 8.87 -9.73 2.29
C THR A 30 8.22 -9.46 0.94
N GLU A 31 9.00 -8.92 0.00
CA GLU A 31 8.54 -8.44 -1.31
C GLU A 31 7.78 -9.59 -1.99
N VAL A 32 6.44 -9.54 -1.98
CA VAL A 32 5.64 -10.50 -2.72
C VAL A 32 5.61 -10.01 -4.16
N ASP A 33 6.34 -10.72 -5.03
CA ASP A 33 6.39 -10.39 -6.46
C ASP A 33 5.09 -10.84 -7.13
N ALA A 34 3.99 -10.09 -6.98
CA ALA A 34 2.69 -10.40 -7.60
C ALA A 34 2.12 -9.18 -8.31
N GLU A 35 1.73 -9.35 -9.57
CA GLU A 35 1.29 -8.27 -10.44
C GLU A 35 -0.21 -8.31 -10.65
N PHE A 36 -0.89 -7.18 -10.44
CA PHE A 36 -2.34 -7.06 -10.61
C PHE A 36 -2.72 -5.96 -11.60
N THR A 37 -3.85 -6.14 -12.26
CA THR A 37 -4.50 -5.11 -13.08
C THR A 37 -5.94 -4.92 -12.61
N VAL A 38 -6.44 -3.68 -12.70
CA VAL A 38 -7.79 -3.30 -12.31
C VAL A 38 -8.57 -2.83 -13.55
N SER A 39 -9.75 -3.40 -13.77
CA SER A 39 -10.70 -2.99 -14.80
C SER A 39 -11.96 -2.40 -14.17
N TYR A 40 -12.22 -1.13 -14.46
CA TYR A 40 -13.36 -0.38 -13.94
C TYR A 40 -14.61 -0.57 -14.79
N ASN A 41 -15.68 -1.06 -14.18
CA ASN A 41 -17.02 -1.18 -14.78
C ASN A 41 -18.00 -0.23 -14.11
N ALA A 42 -19.21 -0.04 -14.65
CA ALA A 42 -20.16 0.96 -14.14
C ALA A 42 -20.47 0.84 -12.63
N ASP A 43 -20.65 -0.38 -12.12
CA ASP A 43 -21.04 -0.66 -10.73
C ASP A 43 -20.13 -1.70 -10.05
N SER A 44 -19.02 -2.06 -10.70
CA SER A 44 -18.09 -3.06 -10.20
C SER A 44 -16.67 -2.79 -10.67
N VAL A 45 -15.73 -3.49 -10.04
CA VAL A 45 -14.33 -3.49 -10.41
C VAL A 45 -13.89 -4.94 -10.54
N GLU A 46 -13.21 -5.25 -11.62
CA GLU A 46 -12.55 -6.55 -11.79
C GLU A 46 -11.05 -6.39 -11.50
N VAL A 47 -10.54 -7.18 -10.56
CA VAL A 47 -9.12 -7.27 -10.24
C VAL A 47 -8.61 -8.59 -10.80
N THR A 48 -7.51 -8.53 -11.56
CA THR A 48 -6.93 -9.71 -12.24
C THR A 48 -5.47 -9.85 -11.84
N HIS A 49 -5.06 -11.05 -11.44
CA HIS A 49 -3.66 -11.41 -11.24
C HIS A 49 -3.02 -11.65 -12.60
N THR A 50 -2.06 -10.83 -13.00
CA THR A 50 -1.50 -10.83 -14.36
C THR A 50 -0.12 -11.48 -14.45
N GLY A 51 0.61 -11.58 -13.35
CA GLY A 51 1.99 -12.06 -13.33
C GLY A 51 2.55 -12.20 -11.91
N GLY A 52 3.79 -12.67 -11.81
CA GLY A 52 4.45 -12.92 -10.53
C GLY A 52 4.14 -14.29 -9.89
N ASP A 53 4.47 -14.39 -8.60
CA ASP A 53 4.27 -15.51 -7.70
C ASP A 53 2.80 -15.75 -7.35
N ALA A 54 2.49 -16.98 -6.96
CA ALA A 54 1.17 -17.32 -6.45
C ALA A 54 1.00 -16.83 -5.00
N VAL A 55 -0.15 -16.24 -4.69
CA VAL A 55 -0.44 -15.67 -3.37
C VAL A 55 -1.67 -16.35 -2.75
N PRO A 56 -1.66 -16.71 -1.45
CA PRO A 56 -2.85 -17.27 -0.81
C PRO A 56 -4.04 -16.32 -0.87
N ALA A 57 -5.20 -16.85 -1.24
CA ALA A 57 -6.41 -16.03 -1.44
C ALA A 57 -6.90 -15.35 -0.15
N ASP A 58 -6.61 -15.93 1.02
CA ASP A 58 -6.98 -15.37 2.32
C ASP A 58 -6.01 -14.27 2.82
N GLU A 59 -4.83 -14.20 2.22
CA GLU A 59 -3.83 -13.16 2.47
C GLU A 59 -3.98 -11.96 1.53
N LEU A 60 -4.87 -12.01 0.53
CA LEU A 60 -5.14 -10.89 -0.37
C LEU A 60 -6.42 -10.15 0.03
N LEU A 61 -6.30 -8.86 0.33
CA LEU A 61 -7.39 -7.96 0.63
C LEU A 61 -7.58 -6.94 -0.50
N ILE A 62 -8.83 -6.76 -0.93
CA ILE A 62 -9.22 -5.74 -1.90
C ILE A 62 -9.96 -4.66 -1.13
N ASP A 63 -9.41 -3.45 -1.15
CA ASP A 63 -9.86 -2.28 -0.40
C ASP A 63 -9.92 -1.02 -1.29
N GLY A 64 -10.31 0.12 -0.72
CA GLY A 64 -10.49 1.40 -1.40
C GLY A 64 -11.95 1.80 -1.57
N ASP A 65 -12.29 2.38 -2.72
CA ASP A 65 -13.63 2.85 -3.08
C ASP A 65 -14.55 1.69 -3.58
N VAL A 66 -14.55 0.60 -2.82
CA VAL A 66 -15.46 -0.54 -2.99
C VAL A 66 -16.63 -0.44 -2.01
N ARG A 67 -17.73 -1.15 -2.27
CA ARG A 67 -18.89 -1.16 -1.35
C ARG A 67 -18.56 -1.80 -0.01
N GLU A 68 -17.79 -2.89 -0.05
CA GLU A 68 -17.31 -3.62 1.10
C GLU A 68 -15.94 -4.20 0.75
N SER A 69 -14.96 -3.93 1.61
CA SER A 69 -13.64 -4.53 1.52
C SER A 69 -13.74 -6.03 1.70
N GLN A 70 -13.09 -6.80 0.83
CA GLN A 70 -13.20 -8.24 0.85
C GLN A 70 -11.88 -8.92 0.54
N ARG A 71 -11.71 -10.13 1.07
CA ARG A 71 -10.60 -10.98 0.66
C ARG A 71 -10.84 -11.52 -0.73
N TRP A 72 -9.76 -11.85 -1.43
CA TRP A 72 -9.85 -12.54 -2.71
C TRP A 72 -10.60 -13.87 -2.58
N GLY A 73 -10.36 -14.60 -1.49
CA GLY A 73 -11.07 -15.82 -1.14
C GLY A 73 -10.80 -16.28 0.28
N GLU A 74 -11.50 -17.34 0.71
CA GLU A 74 -11.26 -17.97 2.02
C GLU A 74 -10.18 -19.05 1.97
N TYR A 75 -9.92 -19.63 0.79
CA TYR A 75 -9.01 -20.75 0.59
C TYR A 75 -8.40 -20.72 -0.82
N GLY A 76 -7.25 -21.37 -0.97
CA GLY A 76 -6.59 -21.57 -2.26
C GLY A 76 -5.49 -20.54 -2.55
N GLU A 77 -4.91 -20.67 -3.73
CA GLU A 77 -3.86 -19.76 -4.23
C GLU A 77 -4.42 -19.00 -5.43
N VAL A 78 -4.06 -17.72 -5.52
CA VAL A 78 -4.35 -16.85 -6.65
C VAL A 78 -3.15 -16.89 -7.57
N THR A 79 -3.38 -17.24 -8.84
CA THR A 79 -2.34 -17.43 -9.83
C THR A 79 -2.56 -16.52 -11.05
N PRO A 80 -1.53 -16.29 -11.88
CA PRO A 80 -1.70 -15.50 -13.10
C PRO A 80 -2.82 -16.02 -14.00
N GLY A 81 -3.80 -15.16 -14.26
CA GLY A 81 -5.03 -15.46 -15.00
C GLY A 81 -6.29 -15.50 -14.14
N ASP A 82 -6.17 -15.59 -12.81
CA ASP A 82 -7.31 -15.52 -11.91
C ASP A 82 -7.82 -14.08 -11.80
N SER A 83 -9.15 -13.94 -11.72
CA SER A 83 -9.80 -12.65 -11.51
C SER A 83 -10.92 -12.75 -10.48
N VAL A 84 -11.20 -11.62 -9.83
CA VAL A 84 -12.32 -11.45 -8.92
C VAL A 84 -13.02 -10.14 -9.20
N THR A 85 -14.35 -10.16 -9.14
CA THR A 85 -15.17 -8.96 -9.29
C THR A 85 -15.67 -8.50 -7.93
N VAL A 86 -15.45 -7.24 -7.62
CA VAL A 86 -15.92 -6.60 -6.39
C VAL A 86 -16.93 -5.51 -6.73
N ASP A 87 -17.98 -5.40 -5.93
CA ASP A 87 -18.98 -4.35 -6.10
C ASP A 87 -18.39 -3.00 -5.69
N ALA A 88 -18.54 -1.99 -6.56
CA ALA A 88 -18.06 -0.64 -6.31
C ALA A 88 -19.15 0.38 -6.64
N ALA A 89 -19.17 1.51 -5.95
CA ALA A 89 -20.22 2.52 -6.15
C ALA A 89 -19.61 3.83 -6.65
N GLY A 90 -20.17 4.35 -7.75
CA GLY A 90 -19.77 5.65 -8.30
C GLY A 90 -18.61 5.58 -9.27
N SER A 91 -18.02 6.75 -9.55
CA SER A 91 -16.91 6.97 -10.47
C SER A 91 -15.74 7.63 -9.74
N ASN A 92 -14.57 7.68 -10.37
CA ASN A 92 -13.34 8.26 -9.81
C ASN A 92 -12.80 7.46 -8.60
N ARG A 93 -12.75 6.14 -8.74
CA ARG A 93 -12.51 5.17 -7.67
C ARG A 93 -11.03 4.86 -7.51
N THR A 94 -10.56 4.76 -6.27
CA THR A 94 -9.24 4.21 -5.96
C THR A 94 -9.41 2.77 -5.48
N ILE A 95 -8.65 1.84 -6.05
CA ILE A 95 -8.67 0.42 -5.68
C ILE A 95 -7.27 0.03 -5.22
N VAL A 96 -7.20 -0.63 -4.08
CA VAL A 96 -5.96 -1.06 -3.47
C VAL A 96 -6.00 -2.57 -3.26
N VAL A 97 -4.97 -3.27 -3.71
CA VAL A 97 -4.75 -4.68 -3.41
C VAL A 97 -3.65 -4.75 -2.36
N VAL A 98 -3.97 -5.32 -1.21
CA VAL A 98 -3.08 -5.44 -0.06
C VAL A 98 -2.82 -6.91 0.22
N HIS A 99 -1.55 -7.31 0.25
CA HIS A 99 -1.14 -8.56 0.86
C HIS A 99 -1.07 -8.38 2.38
N SER A 100 -1.66 -9.31 3.12
CA SER A 100 -1.62 -9.38 4.57
C SER A 100 -1.09 -10.75 4.95
N GLY A 101 0.23 -10.88 5.04
CA GLY A 101 0.89 -12.14 5.37
C GLY A 101 0.52 -12.67 6.76
N ALA A 102 0.68 -13.97 6.97
CA ALA A 102 0.35 -14.68 8.22
C ALA A 102 0.93 -14.09 9.52
N TYR A 103 1.96 -13.25 9.45
CA TYR A 103 2.60 -12.60 10.59
C TYR A 103 2.15 -11.15 10.83
N GLY A 104 1.12 -10.68 10.10
CA GLY A 104 0.59 -9.33 10.20
C GLY A 104 1.41 -8.28 9.46
N GLY A 105 2.27 -8.70 8.53
CA GLY A 105 2.90 -7.81 7.56
C GLY A 105 1.86 -7.45 6.50
N GLU A 106 1.67 -6.16 6.26
CA GLU A 106 0.79 -5.64 5.21
C GLU A 106 1.63 -4.95 4.13
N GLU A 107 1.41 -5.33 2.88
CA GLU A 107 2.12 -4.83 1.70
C GLU A 107 1.11 -4.43 0.63
N VAL A 108 1.28 -3.24 0.05
CA VAL A 108 0.41 -2.78 -1.04
C VAL A 108 0.98 -3.29 -2.36
N LEU A 109 0.32 -4.28 -2.96
CA LEU A 109 0.72 -4.87 -4.25
C LEU A 109 0.28 -4.02 -5.44
N LEU A 110 -0.88 -3.37 -5.32
CA LEU A 110 -1.41 -2.50 -6.37
C LEU A 110 -2.18 -1.34 -5.77
N ARG A 111 -1.98 -0.16 -6.35
CA ARG A 111 -2.90 0.97 -6.23
C ARG A 111 -3.28 1.44 -7.62
N SER A 112 -4.57 1.45 -7.91
CA SER A 112 -5.11 1.90 -9.19
C SER A 112 -6.20 2.95 -8.98
N GLU A 113 -6.30 3.90 -9.90
CA GLU A 113 -7.30 4.95 -9.92
C GLU A 113 -7.96 5.02 -11.31
N GLU A 114 -9.27 5.26 -11.35
CA GLU A 114 -10.08 5.38 -12.59
C GLU A 114 -9.76 6.64 -13.41
#